data_AF-A0A9C9TJB0-F1
#
_entry.id   AF-A0A9C9TJB0-F1
#
_cell.length_a   1.000
_cell.length_b   1.000
_cell.length_c   1.000
_cell.angle_alpha   90.00
_cell.angle_beta   90.00
_cell.angle_gamma   90.00
#
_symmetry.space_group_name_H-M   'P 1'
#
loop_
_entity.id
_entity.type
_entity.pdbx_description
1 polymer ?
#
loop_
_entity_poly.entity_id
_entity_poly.type
_entity_poly.pdbx_seq_one_letter_code
_entity_poly.pdbx_strand_id
1 'polypeptide(L)'
;MRRAEIVTAGVLALLSIYLMWKSTELDVGYIRGEGPGGGAWPFWLAGVMLVCTGVIAFNWYRRTSPPSQSTEPFLDPYGQKMLALVGGGIIGFVALVNILSMYGAMFVFLIYYLRFLGRHSWVMTMTLATAIPVVFFFFFEALMRITLPKGMAFLEPVFNALNTIIY
;
A
#
# COMPACT_ATOMS: atom_id res chain seq x y z
N MET A 1 1.12 -26.73 1.44
CA MET A 1 1.03 -25.44 2.17
C MET A 1 2.24 -25.20 3.07
N ARG A 2 2.81 -26.25 3.67
CA ARG A 2 3.99 -26.16 4.54
C ARG A 2 5.17 -25.32 4.03
N ARG A 3 5.65 -25.52 2.79
CA ARG A 3 6.77 -24.72 2.25
C ARG A 3 6.36 -23.27 2.01
N ALA A 4 5.12 -23.02 1.63
CA ALA A 4 4.62 -21.68 1.35
C ALA A 4 4.46 -20.85 2.63
N GLU A 5 4.01 -21.46 3.74
CA GLU A 5 3.91 -20.79 5.04
C GLU A 5 5.25 -20.22 5.49
N ILE A 6 6.31 -21.03 5.48
CA ILE A 6 7.64 -20.58 5.91
C ILE A 6 8.28 -19.60 4.91
N VAL A 7 8.06 -19.78 3.60
CA VAL A 7 8.51 -18.83 2.59
C VAL A 7 7.81 -17.48 2.77
N THR A 8 6.50 -17.48 3.02
CA THR A 8 5.73 -16.25 3.24
C THR A 8 6.17 -15.56 4.53
N ALA A 9 6.34 -16.31 5.62
CA ALA A 9 6.88 -15.78 6.87
C ALA A 9 8.29 -15.19 6.67
N GLY A 10 9.15 -15.83 5.89
CA GLY A 10 10.47 -15.34 5.55
C GLY A 10 10.44 -14.05 4.71
N VAL A 11 9.62 -14.00 3.66
CA VAL A 11 9.43 -12.79 2.82
C VAL A 11 8.90 -11.63 3.66
N LEU A 12 7.90 -11.88 4.50
CA LEU A 12 7.34 -10.86 5.40
C LEU A 12 8.36 -10.42 6.45
N ALA A 13 9.19 -11.32 6.99
CA ALA A 13 10.25 -10.96 7.91
C ALA A 13 11.30 -10.06 7.25
N LEU A 14 11.74 -10.39 6.02
CA LEU A 14 12.64 -9.53 5.25
C LEU A 14 12.01 -8.16 4.97
N LEU A 15 10.73 -8.12 4.60
CA LEU A 15 10.00 -6.89 4.35
C LEU A 15 9.83 -6.06 5.63
N SER A 16 9.55 -6.69 6.78
CA SER A 16 9.53 -6.02 8.08
C SER A 16 10.88 -5.37 8.39
N ILE A 17 11.99 -6.11 8.24
CA ILE A 17 13.34 -5.59 8.50
C ILE A 17 13.64 -4.42 7.56
N TYR A 18 13.32 -4.56 6.27
CA TYR A 18 13.48 -3.49 5.29
C TYR A 18 12.66 -2.24 5.66
N LEU A 19 11.39 -2.41 6.03
CA LEU A 19 10.54 -1.29 6.45
C LEU A 19 11.07 -0.63 7.72
N MET A 20 11.50 -1.40 8.71
CA MET A 20 12.13 -0.86 9.92
C MET A 20 13.36 -0.03 9.55
N TRP A 21 14.25 -0.55 8.70
CA TRP A 21 15.44 0.17 8.26
C TRP A 21 15.09 1.46 7.52
N LYS A 22 14.18 1.42 6.53
CA LYS A 22 13.73 2.63 5.81
C LYS A 22 13.06 3.64 6.74
N SER A 23 12.36 3.19 7.77
CA SER A 23 11.70 4.07 8.75
C SER A 23 12.71 4.82 9.62
N THR A 24 13.92 4.30 9.80
CA THR A 24 15.00 5.00 10.53
C THR A 24 15.56 6.21 9.80
N GLU A 25 15.22 6.40 8.51
CA GLU A 25 15.52 7.65 7.80
C GLU A 25 14.65 8.82 8.28
N LEU A 26 13.56 8.52 9.00
CA LEU A 26 12.68 9.48 9.65
C LEU A 26 12.75 9.31 11.17
N ASP A 27 12.27 10.30 11.92
CA ASP A 27 12.20 10.18 13.38
C ASP A 27 11.25 9.06 13.80
N VAL A 28 11.83 8.01 14.40
CA VAL A 28 11.11 6.85 14.95
C VAL A 28 10.59 7.11 16.37
N GLY A 29 11.19 8.09 17.05
CA GLY A 29 10.85 8.48 18.42
C GLY A 29 9.61 9.38 18.51
N TYR A 30 9.23 9.66 19.75
CA TYR A 30 8.23 10.69 20.05
C TYR A 30 8.91 12.05 20.11
N ILE A 31 8.47 12.98 19.27
CA ILE A 31 8.96 14.36 19.21
C ILE A 31 8.15 15.20 20.21
N ARG A 32 8.86 15.83 21.14
CA ARG A 32 8.24 16.59 22.23
C ARG A 32 7.53 17.83 21.68
N GLY A 33 6.20 17.86 21.79
CA GLY A 33 5.35 18.97 21.35
C GLY A 33 4.72 18.78 19.97
N GLU A 34 5.16 17.78 19.19
CA GLU A 34 4.66 17.53 17.83
C GLU A 34 4.01 16.13 17.69
N GLY A 35 4.33 15.19 18.58
CA GLY A 35 3.77 13.84 18.57
C GLY A 35 4.75 12.79 18.06
N PRO A 36 4.29 11.58 17.69
CA PRO A 36 5.15 10.55 17.11
C PRO A 36 5.71 11.02 15.77
N GLY A 37 7.02 10.87 15.57
CA GLY A 37 7.68 11.23 14.30
C GLY A 37 7.16 10.38 13.14
N GLY A 38 7.41 10.85 11.90
CA GLY A 38 6.91 10.20 10.69
C GLY A 38 7.37 8.74 10.51
N GLY A 39 8.51 8.37 11.07
CA GLY A 39 9.06 7.01 11.06
C GLY A 39 8.55 6.11 12.19
N ALA A 40 7.90 6.67 13.21
CA ALA A 40 7.50 5.93 14.41
C ALA A 40 6.50 4.82 14.08
N TRP A 41 5.40 5.16 13.41
CA TRP A 41 4.35 4.18 13.10
C TRP A 41 4.84 3.05 12.19
N PRO A 42 5.50 3.33 11.04
CA PRO A 42 5.97 2.27 10.16
C PRO A 42 7.00 1.35 10.83
N PHE A 43 7.88 1.89 11.68
CA PHE A 43 8.87 1.10 12.41
C PHE A 43 8.23 0.13 13.41
N TRP A 44 7.39 0.62 14.32
CA TRP A 44 6.80 -0.21 15.38
C TRP A 44 5.84 -1.26 14.82
N LEU A 45 5.04 -0.90 13.81
CA LEU A 45 4.15 -1.85 13.14
C LEU A 45 4.94 -2.94 12.40
N ALA A 46 6.03 -2.58 11.71
CA ALA A 46 6.92 -3.56 11.08
C ALA A 46 7.61 -4.46 12.11
N GLY A 47 7.98 -3.91 13.29
CA GLY A 47 8.52 -4.68 14.41
C GLY A 47 7.52 -5.71 14.96
N VAL A 48 6.26 -5.31 15.18
CA VAL A 48 5.20 -6.25 15.58
C VAL A 48 4.99 -7.33 14.51
N MET A 49 4.97 -6.94 13.23
CA MET A 49 4.89 -7.89 12.12
C MET A 49 6.06 -8.88 12.13
N LEU A 50 7.29 -8.43 12.44
CA LEU A 50 8.48 -9.29 12.55
C LEU A 50 8.37 -10.29 13.72
N VAL A 51 7.82 -9.87 14.86
CA VAL A 51 7.55 -10.77 15.98
C VAL A 51 6.53 -11.83 15.58
N CYS A 52 5.44 -11.43 14.91
CA CYS A 52 4.42 -12.34 14.42
C CYS A 52 5.00 -13.38 13.43
N THR A 53 5.88 -12.98 12.50
CA THR A 53 6.52 -13.93 11.58
C THR A 53 7.45 -14.90 12.31
N GLY A 54 8.13 -14.45 13.37
CA GLY A 54 8.89 -15.32 14.26
C GLY A 54 8.01 -16.37 14.96
N VAL A 55 6.84 -15.97 15.46
CA VAL A 55 5.86 -16.90 16.06
C VAL A 55 5.33 -17.90 15.02
N ILE A 56 5.07 -17.47 13.79
CA ILE A 56 4.65 -18.35 12.69
C ILE A 56 5.76 -19.37 12.37
N ALA A 57 7.01 -18.93 12.26
CA ALA A 57 8.15 -19.82 12.01
C ALA A 57 8.35 -20.84 13.15
N PHE A 58 8.15 -20.41 14.39
CA PHE A 58 8.22 -21.29 15.55
C PHE A 58 7.09 -22.34 15.56
N ASN A 59 5.86 -21.93 15.28
CA ASN A 59 4.71 -22.84 15.17
C ASN A 59 4.85 -23.82 14.00
N TRP A 60 5.41 -23.35 12.88
CA TRP A 60 5.75 -24.19 11.73
C TRP A 60 6.79 -25.26 12.09
N TYR A 61 7.83 -24.89 12.84
CA TYR A 61 8.85 -25.83 13.33
C TYR A 61 8.23 -26.89 14.25
N ARG A 62 7.33 -26.47 15.16
CA ARG A 62 6.60 -27.37 16.08
C ARG A 62 5.48 -28.17 15.42
N ARG A 63 5.19 -27.94 14.13
CA ARG A 63 4.08 -28.53 13.37
C ARG A 63 2.70 -28.37 14.02
N THR A 64 2.51 -27.28 14.77
CA THR A 64 1.25 -27.02 15.49
C THR A 64 0.21 -26.29 14.65
N SER A 65 0.60 -25.69 13.52
CA SER A 65 -0.32 -24.96 12.64
C SER A 65 -0.95 -25.92 11.60
N PRO A 66 -2.26 -25.80 11.29
CA PRO A 66 -2.91 -26.59 10.24
C PRO A 66 -2.22 -26.47 8.85
N PRO A 67 -1.71 -25.29 8.42
CA PRO A 67 -0.98 -25.16 7.16
C PRO A 67 0.37 -25.90 7.14
N SER A 68 1.02 -26.07 8.30
CA SER A 68 2.29 -26.80 8.41
C SER A 68 2.16 -28.31 8.21
N GLN A 69 0.95 -28.85 8.38
CA GLN A 69 0.62 -30.26 8.19
C GLN A 69 0.01 -30.55 6.81
N SER A 70 -0.43 -29.53 6.06
CA SER A 70 -1.08 -29.69 4.75
C SER A 70 -0.09 -29.64 3.56
N THR A 71 -0.25 -30.60 2.65
CA THR A 71 0.49 -30.72 1.38
C THR A 71 -0.19 -30.02 0.21
N GLU A 72 -1.39 -29.45 0.41
CA GLU A 72 -2.15 -28.80 -0.67
C GLU A 72 -1.41 -27.60 -1.29
N PRO A 73 -1.67 -27.26 -2.55
CA PRO A 73 -1.20 -26.01 -3.14
C PRO A 73 -1.62 -24.81 -2.28
N PHE A 74 -0.70 -23.87 -2.03
CA PHE A 74 -1.01 -22.67 -1.25
C PHE A 74 -1.78 -21.62 -2.06
N LEU A 75 -1.51 -21.57 -3.37
CA LEU A 75 -2.23 -20.73 -4.32
C LEU A 75 -2.64 -21.58 -5.50
N ASP A 76 -3.94 -21.76 -5.66
CA ASP A 76 -4.55 -22.34 -6.84
C ASP A 76 -4.27 -21.45 -8.08
N PRO A 77 -4.39 -21.96 -9.31
CA PRO A 77 -4.16 -21.17 -10.52
C PRO A 77 -4.96 -19.86 -10.57
N TYR A 78 -6.18 -19.87 -10.02
CA TYR A 78 -7.00 -18.68 -9.85
C TYR A 78 -6.38 -17.68 -8.86
N GLY A 79 -5.89 -18.17 -7.71
CA GLY A 79 -5.22 -17.34 -6.69
C GLY A 79 -3.93 -16.72 -7.22
N GLN A 80 -3.14 -17.45 -8.01
CA GLN A 80 -1.94 -16.91 -8.66
C GLN A 80 -2.29 -15.81 -9.67
N LYS A 81 -3.34 -16.01 -10.47
CA LYS A 81 -3.83 -14.99 -11.40
C LYS A 81 -4.29 -13.72 -10.66
N MET A 82 -5.03 -13.88 -9.56
CA MET A 82 -5.48 -12.74 -8.77
C MET A 82 -4.31 -12.01 -8.10
N LEU A 83 -3.33 -12.74 -7.56
CA LEU A 83 -2.12 -12.15 -7.00
C LEU A 83 -1.35 -11.34 -8.06
N ALA A 84 -1.22 -11.88 -9.28
CA ALA A 84 -0.54 -11.18 -10.37
C ALA A 84 -1.30 -9.93 -10.84
N LEU A 85 -2.64 -10.00 -10.96
CA LEU A 85 -3.45 -8.87 -11.40
C LEU A 85 -3.52 -7.77 -10.33
N VAL A 86 -3.83 -8.12 -9.08
CA VAL A 86 -3.92 -7.17 -7.98
C VAL A 86 -2.53 -6.62 -7.63
N GLY A 87 -1.55 -7.50 -7.42
CA GLY A 87 -0.18 -7.11 -7.09
C GLY A 87 0.48 -6.30 -8.21
N GLY A 88 0.32 -6.75 -9.46
CA GLY A 88 0.78 -6.01 -10.64
C GLY A 88 0.09 -4.66 -10.79
N GLY A 89 -1.21 -4.58 -10.50
CA GLY A 89 -1.96 -3.33 -10.48
C GLY A 89 -1.43 -2.34 -9.44
N ILE A 90 -1.09 -2.80 -8.23
CA ILE A 90 -0.51 -1.95 -7.18
C ILE A 90 0.89 -1.47 -7.58
N ILE A 91 1.73 -2.34 -8.13
CA ILE A 91 3.06 -1.95 -8.63
C ILE A 91 2.92 -0.90 -9.73
N GLY A 92 2.01 -1.12 -10.67
CA GLY A 92 1.69 -0.16 -11.73
C GLY A 92 1.20 1.18 -11.16
N PHE A 93 0.32 1.16 -10.16
CA PHE A 93 -0.13 2.36 -9.47
C PHE A 93 1.04 3.15 -8.86
N VAL A 94 1.92 2.51 -8.10
CA VAL A 94 3.09 3.16 -7.50
C VAL A 94 4.01 3.75 -8.57
N ALA A 95 4.22 3.06 -9.69
CA ALA A 95 4.98 3.59 -10.81
C ALA A 95 4.31 4.83 -11.43
N LEU A 96 2.98 4.80 -11.58
CA LEU A 96 2.18 5.90 -12.12
C LEU A 96 2.19 7.14 -11.21
N VAL A 97 2.33 7.01 -9.89
CA VAL A 97 2.37 8.16 -8.95
C VAL A 97 3.46 9.16 -9.34
N ASN A 98 4.63 8.66 -9.77
CA ASN A 98 5.75 9.50 -10.20
C ASN A 98 5.50 10.23 -11.53
N ILE A 99 4.56 9.73 -12.34
CA ILE A 99 4.24 10.23 -13.68
C ILE A 99 3.04 11.19 -13.61
N LEU A 100 1.92 10.72 -13.05
CA LEU A 100 0.60 11.35 -13.15
C LEU A 100 0.15 12.09 -11.89
N SER A 101 0.96 12.10 -10.82
CA SER A 101 0.59 12.43 -9.43
C SER A 101 -0.11 11.30 -8.69
N MET A 102 -0.19 11.42 -7.37
CA MET A 102 -0.98 10.54 -6.51
C MET A 102 -2.46 10.52 -6.93
N TYR A 103 -3.06 11.68 -7.20
CA TYR A 103 -4.48 11.78 -7.55
C TYR A 103 -4.79 11.21 -8.95
N GLY A 104 -3.95 11.52 -9.93
CA GLY A 104 -4.07 10.98 -11.29
C GLY A 104 -3.84 9.46 -11.32
N ALA A 105 -2.83 8.98 -10.59
CA ALA A 105 -2.60 7.55 -10.44
C ALA A 105 -3.79 6.85 -9.76
N MET A 106 -4.41 7.48 -8.75
CA MET A 106 -5.59 6.92 -8.07
C MET A 106 -6.77 6.80 -9.03
N PHE A 107 -7.02 7.82 -9.86
CA PHE A 107 -8.07 7.78 -10.88
C PHE A 107 -7.88 6.59 -11.83
N VAL A 108 -6.67 6.42 -12.38
CA VAL A 108 -6.35 5.33 -13.31
C VAL A 108 -6.44 3.97 -12.62
N PHE A 109 -5.91 3.85 -11.40
CA PHE A 109 -5.94 2.62 -10.64
C PHE A 109 -7.38 2.21 -10.27
N LEU A 110 -8.24 3.16 -9.89
CA LEU A 110 -9.65 2.87 -9.59
C LEU A 110 -10.40 2.42 -10.83
N ILE A 111 -10.14 2.98 -12.01
CA ILE A 111 -10.69 2.46 -13.27
C ILE A 111 -10.22 1.03 -13.50
N TYR A 112 -8.92 0.77 -13.42
CA TYR A 112 -8.37 -0.58 -13.57
C TYR A 112 -9.05 -1.57 -12.62
N TYR A 113 -9.09 -1.23 -11.33
CA TYR A 113 -9.55 -2.12 -10.28
C TYR A 113 -11.07 -2.34 -10.32
N LEU A 114 -11.88 -1.28 -10.42
CA LEU A 114 -13.33 -1.40 -10.39
C LEU A 114 -13.90 -1.92 -11.72
N ARG A 115 -13.37 -1.43 -12.86
CA ARG A 115 -13.92 -1.80 -14.17
C ARG A 115 -13.40 -3.13 -14.68
N PHE A 116 -12.08 -3.33 -14.69
CA PHE A 116 -11.50 -4.49 -15.33
C PHE A 116 -11.46 -5.70 -14.39
N LEU A 117 -11.07 -5.48 -13.13
CA LEU A 117 -10.99 -6.56 -12.15
C LEU A 117 -12.35 -6.81 -11.46
N GLY A 118 -13.03 -5.76 -11.02
CA GLY A 118 -14.34 -5.82 -10.33
C GLY A 118 -15.55 -5.95 -11.25
N ARG A 119 -15.41 -5.68 -12.56
CA ARG A 119 -16.48 -5.75 -13.58
C ARG A 119 -17.72 -4.89 -13.26
N HIS A 120 -17.55 -3.79 -12.52
CA HIS A 120 -18.62 -2.86 -12.20
C HIS A 120 -19.08 -2.04 -13.42
N SER A 121 -20.22 -1.35 -13.29
CA SER A 121 -20.75 -0.47 -14.34
C SER A 121 -19.83 0.73 -14.56
N TRP A 122 -19.82 1.25 -15.80
CA TRP A 122 -19.02 2.44 -16.13
C TRP A 122 -19.42 3.66 -15.32
N VAL A 123 -20.73 3.82 -15.06
CA VAL A 123 -21.25 4.92 -14.25
C VAL A 123 -20.65 4.85 -12.85
N MET A 124 -20.80 3.72 -12.15
CA MET A 124 -20.24 3.54 -10.81
C MET A 124 -18.71 3.75 -10.81
N THR A 125 -18.02 3.17 -11.79
CA THR A 125 -16.56 3.30 -11.91
C THR A 125 -16.15 4.76 -12.03
N MET A 126 -16.74 5.53 -12.95
CA MET A 126 -16.37 6.92 -13.20
C MET A 126 -16.75 7.84 -12.05
N THR A 127 -17.87 7.56 -11.37
CA THR A 127 -18.25 8.27 -10.16
C THR A 127 -17.21 8.08 -9.07
N LEU A 128 -16.85 6.85 -8.72
CA LEU A 128 -15.86 6.60 -7.66
C LEU A 128 -14.45 7.04 -8.07
N ALA A 129 -14.03 6.73 -9.30
CA ALA A 129 -12.71 7.07 -9.81
C ALA A 129 -12.46 8.58 -9.81
N THR A 130 -13.50 9.40 -10.02
CA THR A 130 -13.39 10.87 -9.94
C THR A 130 -13.60 11.39 -8.52
N ALA A 131 -14.65 10.93 -7.83
CA ALA A 131 -15.02 11.45 -6.52
C ALA A 131 -13.96 11.18 -5.45
N ILE A 132 -13.36 9.99 -5.44
CA ILE A 132 -12.37 9.61 -4.42
C ILE A 132 -11.12 10.50 -4.50
N PRO A 133 -10.43 10.66 -5.65
CA PRO A 133 -9.28 11.56 -5.74
C PRO A 133 -9.62 13.01 -5.40
N VAL A 134 -10.81 13.51 -5.79
CA VAL A 134 -11.24 14.88 -5.45
C VAL A 134 -11.42 15.06 -3.95
N VAL A 135 -12.10 14.12 -3.28
CA VAL A 135 -12.27 14.15 -1.82
C VAL A 135 -10.91 14.07 -1.12
N PHE A 136 -10.02 13.19 -1.59
CA PHE A 136 -8.66 13.07 -1.03
C PHE A 136 -7.84 14.35 -1.26
N PHE A 137 -7.98 14.99 -2.40
CA PHE A 137 -7.32 16.27 -2.69
C PHE A 137 -7.71 17.33 -1.66
N PHE A 138 -9.01 17.55 -1.44
CA PHE A 138 -9.45 18.51 -0.41
C PHE A 138 -9.08 18.08 1.00
N PHE A 139 -9.18 16.79 1.33
CA PHE A 139 -8.83 16.31 2.66
C PHE A 139 -7.34 16.50 2.97
N PHE A 140 -6.44 16.14 2.05
CA PHE A 140 -5.00 16.24 2.31
C PHE A 140 -4.46 17.66 2.10
N GLU A 141 -4.83 18.35 1.00
CA GLU A 141 -4.25 19.66 0.70
C GLU A 141 -4.95 20.80 1.45
N ALA A 142 -6.29 20.78 1.58
CA ALA A 142 -7.02 21.87 2.23
C ALA A 142 -7.09 21.70 3.76
N LEU A 143 -7.45 20.50 4.22
CA LEU A 143 -7.67 20.25 5.65
C LEU A 143 -6.37 19.91 6.38
N MET A 144 -5.60 18.93 5.89
CA MET A 144 -4.37 18.49 6.54
C MET A 144 -3.15 19.36 6.18
N ARG A 145 -3.22 20.18 5.11
CA ARG A 145 -2.12 20.97 4.56
C ARG A 145 -0.85 20.14 4.28
N ILE A 146 -1.05 18.90 3.82
CA ILE A 146 0.02 17.99 3.42
C ILE A 146 -0.03 17.84 1.90
N THR A 147 1.08 18.16 1.23
CA THR A 147 1.19 18.01 -0.22
C THR A 147 1.56 16.58 -0.59
N LEU A 148 0.70 15.93 -1.38
CA LEU A 148 0.97 14.60 -1.93
C LEU A 148 1.81 14.69 -3.22
N PRO A 149 2.44 13.60 -3.67
CA PRO A 149 3.26 13.59 -4.88
C PRO A 149 2.49 14.13 -6.11
N LYS A 150 3.02 15.18 -6.74
CA LYS A 150 2.41 15.88 -7.90
C LYS A 150 2.76 15.27 -9.25
N GLY A 151 3.63 14.26 -9.28
CA GLY A 151 4.09 13.61 -10.51
C GLY A 151 5.11 14.47 -11.27
N MET A 152 5.12 14.38 -12.59
CA MET A 152 6.05 15.11 -13.43
C MET A 152 5.73 16.61 -13.54
N ALA A 153 6.74 17.41 -13.89
CA ALA A 153 6.68 18.87 -13.98
C ALA A 153 5.56 19.42 -14.89
N PHE A 154 5.11 18.66 -15.91
CA PHE A 154 4.02 19.13 -16.78
C PHE A 154 2.68 19.29 -16.06
N LEU A 155 2.49 18.64 -14.90
CA LEU A 155 1.28 18.77 -14.07
C LEU A 155 1.35 19.94 -13.09
N GLU A 156 2.52 20.55 -12.94
CA GLU A 156 2.76 21.64 -11.99
C GLU A 156 1.83 22.85 -12.20
N PRO A 157 1.55 23.32 -13.45
CA PRO A 157 0.59 24.40 -13.67
C PRO A 157 -0.82 24.05 -13.21
N VAL A 158 -1.24 22.79 -13.37
CA VAL A 158 -2.57 22.32 -12.94
C VAL A 158 -2.68 22.37 -11.42
N PHE A 159 -1.67 21.85 -10.71
CA PHE A 159 -1.66 21.88 -9.24
C PHE A 159 -1.55 23.30 -8.69
N ASN A 160 -0.83 24.19 -9.37
CA ASN A 160 -0.77 25.59 -8.97
C ASN A 160 -2.14 26.25 -9.09
N ALA A 161 -2.86 26.02 -10.19
CA ALA A 161 -4.23 26.50 -10.35
C ALA A 161 -5.18 25.91 -9.29
N LEU A 162 -5.11 24.60 -9.02
CA LEU A 162 -5.94 23.97 -7.99
C LEU A 162 -5.63 24.51 -6.60
N ASN A 163 -4.36 24.81 -6.30
CA ASN A 163 -3.96 25.33 -5.00
C ASN A 163 -4.47 26.76 -4.78
N THR A 164 -4.63 27.59 -5.83
CA THR A 164 -5.29 28.91 -5.68
C THR A 164 -6.77 28.85 -5.30
N ILE A 165 -7.41 27.68 -5.41
CA ILE A 165 -8.80 27.49 -4.96
C ILE A 165 -8.83 27.21 -3.44
N ILE A 166 -7.75 26.63 -2.91
CA ILE A 166 -7.66 26.17 -1.52
C ILE A 166 -6.99 27.22 -0.62
N TYR A 167 -5.99 27.94 -1.14
CA TYR A 167 -5.20 28.95 -0.45
C TYR A 167 -5.55 30.35 -0.94
#